data_AF-A0A1V5D1N2-F1
#
_entry.id   AF-A0A1V5D1N2-F1
#
_cell.length_a   1.000
_cell.length_b   1.000
_cell.length_c   1.000
_cell.angle_alpha   90.00
_cell.angle_beta   90.00
_cell.angle_gamma   90.00
#
_symmetry.space_group_name_H-M   'P 1'
#
loop_
_entity.id
_entity.type
_entity.pdbx_description
1 polymer ?
#
loop_
_entity_poly.entity_id
_entity_poly.type
_entity_poly.pdbx_seq_one_letter_code
_entity_poly.pdbx_strand_id
1 'polypeptide(L)'
;MNQEQATEVKVFTRLLYEIQKTRIEISNRLLAKEREGQIITKRMRSVYEHLETLEKKTEGVLKEIVDATPIWAQWMKDRKGIGAKMAGSLIAEILDISKFDTVSSLWAYFGLTSQYVLAECDKGHKIIMASDKHKTCPVLESDTGERCGGIITIIERVEGKAPKRKRGYHYLFNSRGKTLAWKIGQQFLKQGEDVYRQIYYKQKQKEKQKNPDISDGHAHNRALRKMVKIFLSHLWVEWRTIESLPVREPYAMEYLGHTSKIVNQGARS
;
A
#
# COMPACT_ATOMS: atom_id res chain seq x y z
N MET A 1 3.98 -18.83 -4.73
CA MET A 1 2.52 -18.90 -4.45
C MET A 1 1.85 -19.35 -5.73
N ASN A 2 0.94 -20.33 -5.69
CA ASN A 2 0.21 -20.76 -6.89
C ASN A 2 -0.93 -19.77 -7.23
N GLN A 3 -1.56 -19.94 -8.40
CA GLN A 3 -2.62 -19.04 -8.86
C GLN A 3 -3.87 -19.06 -7.97
N GLU A 4 -4.17 -20.20 -7.37
CA GLU A 4 -5.29 -20.40 -6.45
C GLU A 4 -5.09 -19.57 -5.17
N GLN A 5 -3.98 -19.78 -4.46
CA GLN A 5 -3.61 -19.01 -3.27
C GLN A 5 -3.54 -17.50 -3.53
N ALA A 6 -3.04 -17.09 -4.70
CA ALA A 6 -3.01 -15.70 -5.10
C ALA A 6 -4.41 -15.09 -5.27
N THR A 7 -5.35 -15.91 -5.73
CA THR A 7 -6.76 -15.52 -5.86
C THR A 7 -7.42 -15.47 -4.48
N GLU A 8 -7.20 -16.48 -3.64
CA GLU A 8 -7.72 -16.54 -2.28
C GLU A 8 -7.29 -15.34 -1.44
N VAL A 9 -6.00 -15.03 -1.36
CA VAL A 9 -5.50 -13.91 -0.54
C VAL A 9 -6.13 -12.59 -0.99
N LYS A 10 -6.35 -12.44 -2.30
CA LYS A 10 -6.99 -11.26 -2.88
C LYS A 10 -8.47 -11.19 -2.52
N VAL A 11 -9.21 -12.28 -2.70
CA VAL A 11 -10.64 -12.37 -2.38
C VAL A 11 -10.87 -12.14 -0.89
N PHE A 12 -10.18 -12.88 -0.02
CA PHE A 12 -10.35 -12.75 1.43
C PHE A 12 -9.91 -11.39 1.96
N THR A 13 -8.85 -10.79 1.41
CA THR A 13 -8.48 -9.41 1.76
C THR A 13 -9.59 -8.42 1.38
N ARG A 14 -10.22 -8.58 0.21
CA ARG A 14 -11.31 -7.70 -0.25
C ARG A 14 -12.55 -7.87 0.63
N LEU A 15 -12.98 -9.11 0.86
CA LEU A 15 -14.10 -9.43 1.74
C LEU A 15 -13.89 -8.89 3.15
N LEU A 16 -12.69 -9.07 3.73
CA LEU A 16 -12.37 -8.55 5.06
C LEU A 16 -12.52 -7.02 5.13
N TYR A 17 -12.07 -6.28 4.11
CA TYR A 17 -12.24 -4.83 4.06
C TYR A 17 -13.70 -4.40 3.88
N GLU A 18 -14.49 -5.15 3.10
CA GLU A 18 -15.92 -4.89 2.91
C GLU A 18 -16.72 -5.13 4.18
N ILE A 19 -16.50 -6.27 4.85
CA ILE A 19 -17.09 -6.60 6.15
C ILE A 19 -16.73 -5.51 7.18
N GLN A 20 -15.46 -5.12 7.25
CA GLN A 20 -15.00 -4.04 8.13
C GLN A 20 -15.71 -2.73 7.88
N LYS A 21 -15.84 -2.34 6.61
CA LYS A 21 -16.52 -1.11 6.23
C LYS A 21 -17.98 -1.15 6.67
N THR A 22 -18.69 -2.24 6.36
CA THR A 22 -20.09 -2.43 6.74
C THR A 22 -20.27 -2.44 8.27
N ARG A 23 -19.38 -3.10 9.02
CA ARG A 23 -19.40 -3.09 10.49
C ARG A 23 -19.23 -1.68 11.06
N ILE A 24 -18.26 -0.92 10.56
CA ILE A 24 -18.00 0.47 11.01
C ILE A 24 -19.21 1.36 10.68
N GLU A 25 -19.80 1.22 9.50
CA GLU A 25 -21.00 1.97 9.12
C GLU A 25 -22.17 1.69 10.05
N ILE A 26 -22.44 0.41 10.35
CA ILE A 26 -23.51 0.03 11.28
C ILE A 26 -23.22 0.53 12.70
N SER A 27 -21.98 0.39 13.18
CA SER A 27 -21.57 0.91 14.50
C SER A 27 -21.83 2.42 14.60
N ASN A 28 -21.41 3.18 13.60
CA ASN A 28 -21.63 4.63 13.56
C ASN A 28 -23.13 5.00 13.52
N ARG A 29 -23.96 4.25 12.80
CA ARG A 29 -25.42 4.45 12.76
C ARG A 29 -26.05 4.19 14.13
N LEU A 30 -25.66 3.12 14.81
CA LEU A 30 -26.15 2.81 16.16
C LEU A 30 -25.74 3.88 17.16
N LEU A 31 -24.48 4.32 17.13
CA LEU A 31 -23.97 5.40 17.97
C LEU A 31 -24.69 6.73 17.70
N ALA A 32 -25.06 7.02 16.46
CA ALA A 32 -25.84 8.21 16.12
C ALA A 32 -27.24 8.15 16.74
N LYS A 33 -27.92 7.01 16.65
CA LYS A 33 -29.24 6.82 17.28
C LYS A 33 -29.19 6.91 18.80
N GLU A 34 -28.15 6.37 19.42
CA GLU A 34 -27.92 6.50 20.86
C GLU A 34 -27.74 7.97 21.27
N ARG A 35 -26.99 8.76 20.48
CA ARG A 35 -26.82 10.21 20.70
C ARG A 35 -28.11 11.01 20.49
N GLU A 36 -29.02 10.53 19.63
CA GLU A 36 -30.36 11.08 19.47
C GLU A 36 -31.31 10.70 20.64
N GLY A 37 -30.81 9.98 21.66
CA GLY A 37 -31.60 9.53 22.82
C GLY A 37 -32.45 8.29 22.55
N GLN A 38 -32.26 7.60 21.41
CA GLN A 38 -32.99 6.38 21.11
C GLN A 38 -32.41 5.18 21.87
N ILE A 39 -33.28 4.29 22.35
CA ILE A 39 -32.88 3.05 23.02
C ILE A 39 -32.36 2.05 21.98
N ILE A 40 -31.07 1.70 22.09
CA ILE A 40 -30.46 0.66 21.26
C ILE A 40 -30.73 -0.72 21.87
N THR A 41 -31.69 -1.44 21.29
CA THR A 41 -32.06 -2.77 21.79
C THR A 41 -30.98 -3.82 21.54
N LYS A 42 -30.99 -4.92 22.32
CA LYS A 42 -30.12 -6.08 22.08
C LYS A 42 -30.27 -6.66 20.67
N ARG A 43 -31.49 -6.65 20.11
CA ARG A 43 -31.76 -7.10 18.73
C ARG A 43 -31.03 -6.24 17.71
N MET A 44 -31.04 -4.91 17.87
CA MET A 44 -30.28 -4.00 17.01
C MET A 44 -28.77 -4.22 17.11
N ARG A 45 -28.26 -4.44 18.34
CA ARG A 45 -26.84 -4.71 18.58
C ARG A 45 -26.37 -6.06 18.00
N SER A 46 -27.25 -7.06 17.96
CA SER A 46 -26.89 -8.40 17.45
C SER A 46 -26.37 -8.41 16.02
N VAL A 47 -26.86 -7.51 15.16
CA VAL A 47 -26.37 -7.39 13.77
C VAL A 47 -24.91 -6.95 13.74
N TYR A 48 -24.53 -6.00 14.60
CA TYR A 48 -23.14 -5.58 14.76
C TYR A 48 -22.27 -6.73 15.28
N GLU A 49 -22.76 -7.51 16.27
CA GLU A 49 -22.04 -8.65 16.85
C GLU A 49 -21.80 -9.78 15.83
N HIS A 50 -22.79 -10.05 14.97
CA HIS A 50 -22.64 -11.01 13.87
C HIS A 50 -21.56 -10.55 12.86
N LEU A 51 -21.51 -9.26 12.52
CA LEU A 51 -20.48 -8.72 11.65
C LEU A 51 -19.08 -8.77 12.28
N GLU A 52 -18.97 -8.52 13.58
CA GLU A 52 -17.70 -8.66 14.29
C GLU A 52 -17.22 -10.12 14.30
N THR A 53 -18.14 -11.06 14.50
CA THR A 53 -17.83 -12.50 14.43
C THR A 53 -17.39 -12.91 13.03
N LEU A 54 -18.09 -12.44 11.99
CA LEU A 54 -17.74 -12.71 10.60
C LEU A 54 -16.38 -12.09 10.23
N GLU A 55 -16.09 -10.88 10.70
CA GLU A 55 -14.79 -10.24 10.52
C GLU A 55 -13.67 -11.09 11.11
N LYS A 56 -13.80 -11.54 12.37
CA LYS A 56 -12.81 -12.40 13.04
C LYS A 56 -12.59 -13.72 12.30
N LYS A 57 -13.67 -14.38 11.86
CA LYS A 57 -13.58 -15.62 11.07
C LYS A 57 -12.84 -15.40 9.75
N THR A 58 -13.18 -14.31 9.05
CA THR A 58 -12.53 -13.95 7.77
C THR A 58 -11.05 -13.60 7.96
N GLU A 59 -10.71 -12.91 9.05
CA GLU A 59 -9.32 -12.64 9.43
C GLU A 59 -8.54 -13.92 9.75
N GLY A 60 -9.17 -14.90 10.41
CA GLY A 60 -8.60 -16.23 10.65
C GLY A 60 -8.24 -16.95 9.36
N VAL A 61 -9.16 -17.02 8.40
CA VAL A 61 -8.90 -17.64 7.09
C VAL A 61 -7.79 -16.89 6.34
N LEU A 62 -7.83 -15.55 6.33
CA LEU A 62 -6.75 -14.77 5.71
C LEU A 62 -5.40 -15.04 6.38
N LYS A 63 -5.37 -15.22 7.70
CA LYS A 63 -4.15 -15.54 8.44
C LYS A 63 -3.58 -16.89 8.01
N GLU A 64 -4.41 -17.92 7.87
CA GLU A 64 -3.96 -19.25 7.41
C GLU A 64 -3.33 -19.18 6.01
N ILE A 65 -3.97 -18.46 5.08
CA ILE A 65 -3.43 -18.25 3.72
C ILE A 65 -2.08 -17.52 3.79
N VAL A 66 -2.00 -16.44 4.59
CA VAL A 66 -0.77 -15.64 4.74
C VAL A 66 0.35 -16.45 5.40
N ASP A 67 0.03 -17.26 6.41
CA ASP A 67 1.00 -18.13 7.10
C ASP A 67 1.68 -19.12 6.15
N ALA A 68 0.98 -19.56 5.11
CA ALA A 68 1.51 -20.43 4.07
C ALA A 68 2.39 -19.71 3.03
N THR A 69 2.50 -18.37 3.07
CA THR A 69 3.31 -17.63 2.09
C THR A 69 4.78 -17.53 2.52
N PRO A 70 5.76 -17.80 1.62
CA PRO A 70 7.18 -17.73 1.96
C PRO A 70 7.65 -16.38 2.50
N ILE A 71 7.20 -15.27 1.90
CA ILE A 71 7.56 -13.91 2.33
C ILE A 71 7.07 -13.59 3.75
N TRP A 72 5.94 -14.16 4.16
CA TRP A 72 5.47 -14.02 5.54
C TRP A 72 6.35 -14.81 6.50
N ALA A 73 6.53 -16.09 6.23
CA ALA A 73 7.26 -17.01 7.11
C ALA A 73 8.73 -16.60 7.30
N GLN A 74 9.38 -16.07 6.27
CA GLN A 74 10.81 -15.76 6.29
C GLN A 74 11.14 -14.32 6.67
N TRP A 75 10.21 -13.37 6.54
CA TRP A 75 10.55 -11.95 6.76
C TRP A 75 9.47 -11.08 7.42
N MET A 76 8.22 -11.11 6.95
CA MET A 76 7.21 -10.17 7.45
C MET A 76 6.77 -10.45 8.90
N LYS A 77 6.71 -11.73 9.31
CA LYS A 77 6.21 -12.14 10.63
C LYS A 77 6.97 -11.49 11.78
N ASP A 78 8.27 -11.23 11.60
CA ASP A 78 9.14 -10.65 12.64
C ASP A 78 9.06 -9.11 12.70
N ARG A 79 8.32 -8.47 11.79
CA ARG A 79 8.22 -7.01 11.71
C ARG A 79 7.10 -6.50 12.61
N LYS A 80 7.47 -5.96 13.77
CA LYS A 80 6.53 -5.27 14.68
C LYS A 80 5.71 -4.23 13.91
N GLY A 81 4.39 -4.33 13.99
CA GLY A 81 3.45 -3.45 13.27
C GLY A 81 2.92 -3.99 11.94
N ILE A 82 3.44 -5.12 11.44
CA ILE A 82 2.88 -5.84 10.28
C ILE A 82 2.21 -7.13 10.76
N GLY A 83 0.89 -7.07 11.01
CA GLY A 83 0.08 -8.26 11.28
C GLY A 83 -0.41 -8.95 10.00
N ALA A 84 -0.98 -10.15 10.15
CA ALA A 84 -1.46 -10.98 9.04
C ALA A 84 -2.41 -10.24 8.07
N LYS A 85 -3.33 -9.43 8.59
CA LYS A 85 -4.21 -8.59 7.76
C LYS A 85 -3.46 -7.61 6.85
N MET A 86 -2.42 -6.95 7.37
CA MET A 86 -1.61 -6.00 6.58
C MET A 86 -0.67 -6.71 5.62
N ALA A 87 -0.08 -7.83 6.05
CA ALA A 87 0.71 -8.70 5.19
C ALA A 87 -0.13 -9.24 4.03
N GLY A 88 -1.29 -9.83 4.32
CA GLY A 88 -2.25 -10.29 3.31
C GLY A 88 -2.69 -9.18 2.36
N SER A 89 -2.87 -7.96 2.87
CA SER A 89 -3.13 -6.79 2.01
C SER A 89 -1.94 -6.46 1.08
N LEU A 90 -0.70 -6.47 1.59
CA LEU A 90 0.50 -6.25 0.76
C LEU A 90 0.61 -7.33 -0.31
N ILE A 91 0.40 -8.58 0.08
CA ILE A 91 0.47 -9.73 -0.80
C ILE A 91 -0.62 -9.66 -1.88
N ALA A 92 -1.84 -9.31 -1.51
CA ALA A 92 -2.96 -9.14 -2.44
C ALA A 92 -2.80 -7.97 -3.42
N GLU A 93 -2.12 -6.89 -3.03
CA GLU A 93 -1.87 -5.75 -3.92
C GLU A 93 -0.66 -5.97 -4.84
N ILE A 94 0.34 -6.76 -4.42
CA ILE A 94 1.55 -7.04 -5.21
C ILE A 94 1.32 -8.27 -6.11
N LEU A 95 0.78 -9.35 -5.54
CA LEU A 95 0.55 -10.70 -6.09
C LEU A 95 1.82 -11.43 -6.56
N ASP A 96 2.62 -10.74 -7.37
CA ASP A 96 3.78 -11.28 -8.06
C ASP A 96 4.86 -10.20 -8.10
N ILE A 97 5.94 -10.43 -7.36
CA ILE A 97 7.03 -9.48 -7.21
C ILE A 97 7.93 -9.44 -8.47
N SER A 98 7.84 -10.45 -9.35
CA SER A 98 8.63 -10.51 -10.59
C SER A 98 8.30 -9.36 -11.55
N LYS A 99 7.04 -8.88 -11.52
CA LYS A 99 6.54 -7.71 -12.28
C LYS A 99 7.30 -6.41 -11.99
N PHE A 100 8.04 -6.37 -10.88
CA PHE A 100 8.74 -5.19 -10.42
C PHE A 100 10.26 -5.43 -10.49
N ASP A 101 10.88 -5.21 -11.66
CA ASP A 101 12.34 -5.36 -11.83
C ASP A 101 13.17 -4.39 -11.00
N THR A 102 12.54 -3.31 -10.51
CA THR A 102 13.18 -2.31 -9.65
C THR A 102 12.25 -1.89 -8.55
N VAL A 103 12.80 -1.51 -7.39
CA VAL A 103 12.01 -0.92 -6.31
C VAL A 103 11.27 0.35 -6.74
N SER A 104 11.85 1.14 -7.65
CA SER A 104 11.21 2.34 -8.21
C SER A 104 9.93 2.02 -8.97
N SER A 105 9.87 0.87 -9.66
CA SER A 105 8.65 0.41 -10.33
C SER A 105 7.54 0.02 -9.33
N LEU A 106 7.91 -0.60 -8.20
CA LEU A 106 6.97 -0.90 -7.12
C LEU A 106 6.46 0.39 -6.45
N TRP A 107 7.34 1.33 -6.16
CA TRP A 107 6.95 2.64 -5.64
C TRP A 107 6.04 3.39 -6.62
N ALA A 108 6.39 3.38 -7.90
CA ALA A 108 5.56 3.95 -8.95
C ALA A 108 4.17 3.31 -8.91
N TYR A 109 4.06 1.98 -8.94
CA TYR A 109 2.79 1.26 -8.87
C TYR A 109 1.94 1.66 -7.65
N PHE A 110 2.55 1.83 -6.47
CA PHE A 110 1.86 2.29 -5.25
C PHE A 110 1.55 3.80 -5.24
N GLY A 111 1.79 4.53 -6.34
CA GLY A 111 1.59 5.98 -6.42
C GLY A 111 2.55 6.77 -5.53
N LEU A 112 3.69 6.16 -5.20
CA LEU A 112 4.79 6.66 -4.37
C LEU A 112 5.98 7.13 -5.24
N THR A 113 5.73 7.55 -6.47
CA THR A 113 6.68 8.30 -7.31
C THR A 113 6.59 9.82 -7.08
N SER A 114 7.66 10.56 -7.41
CA SER A 114 7.73 12.02 -7.44
C SER A 114 7.71 12.58 -8.87
N GLN A 115 7.53 11.71 -9.86
CA GLN A 115 7.43 12.06 -11.27
C GLN A 115 6.29 11.25 -11.89
N TYR A 116 5.52 11.86 -12.77
CA TYR A 116 4.42 11.22 -13.49
C TYR A 116 4.13 11.96 -14.79
N VAL A 117 3.32 11.32 -15.64
CA VAL A 117 2.98 11.83 -16.96
C VAL A 117 1.46 11.95 -17.08
N LEU A 118 1.01 13.08 -17.65
CA LEU A 118 -0.35 13.25 -18.15
C LEU A 118 -0.36 12.93 -19.64
N ALA A 119 -1.30 12.09 -20.04
CA ALA A 119 -1.41 11.64 -21.41
C ALA A 119 -2.87 11.56 -21.85
N GLU A 120 -3.09 11.52 -23.15
CA GLU A 120 -4.41 11.34 -23.75
C GLU A 120 -4.29 10.36 -24.91
N CYS A 121 -5.23 9.42 -25.03
CA CYS A 121 -5.28 8.55 -26.19
C CYS A 121 -6.12 9.15 -27.32
N ASP A 122 -5.90 8.69 -28.55
CA ASP A 122 -6.71 9.01 -29.73
C ASP A 122 -8.23 8.79 -29.55
N LYS A 123 -8.64 7.82 -28.72
CA LYS A 123 -10.05 7.59 -28.34
C LYS A 123 -10.57 8.51 -27.22
N GLY A 124 -9.80 9.50 -26.75
CA GLY A 124 -10.23 10.52 -25.78
C GLY A 124 -10.02 10.18 -24.30
N HIS A 125 -9.43 9.04 -23.95
CA HIS A 125 -9.10 8.74 -22.55
C HIS A 125 -7.94 9.59 -22.05
N LYS A 126 -8.18 10.37 -21.00
CA LYS A 126 -7.14 11.13 -20.28
C LYS A 126 -6.55 10.28 -19.16
N ILE A 127 -5.24 10.24 -19.05
CA ILE A 127 -4.52 9.24 -18.24
C ILE A 127 -3.44 9.90 -17.39
N ILE A 128 -3.32 9.46 -16.14
CA ILE A 128 -2.19 9.76 -15.26
C ILE A 128 -1.42 8.47 -15.02
N MET A 129 -0.15 8.43 -15.43
CA MET A 129 0.70 7.25 -15.34
C MET A 129 2.11 7.55 -14.85
N ALA A 130 2.82 6.52 -14.40
CA ALA A 130 4.16 6.69 -13.81
C ALA A 130 5.23 7.13 -14.82
N SER A 131 5.11 6.70 -16.07
CA SER A 131 6.11 6.88 -17.13
C SER A 131 5.47 6.69 -18.49
N ASP A 132 6.17 7.09 -19.55
CA ASP A 132 5.78 6.98 -20.97
C ASP A 132 6.03 5.59 -21.61
N LYS A 133 6.15 4.56 -20.77
CA LYS A 133 6.30 3.16 -21.19
C LYS A 133 5.07 2.63 -21.92
N HIS A 134 3.88 3.09 -21.55
CA HIS A 134 2.66 2.72 -22.26
C HIS A 134 2.59 3.49 -23.58
N LYS A 135 2.66 2.76 -24.70
CA LYS A 135 2.41 3.31 -26.04
C LYS A 135 0.94 3.21 -26.46
N THR A 136 0.23 2.23 -25.91
CA THR A 136 -1.19 1.99 -26.13
C THR A 136 -1.98 2.14 -24.83
N CYS A 137 -3.23 2.58 -24.97
CA CYS A 137 -4.13 2.90 -23.87
C CYS A 137 -4.51 1.62 -23.09
N PRO A 138 -4.17 1.53 -21.78
CA PRO A 138 -4.49 0.36 -20.96
C PRO A 138 -5.84 0.48 -20.24
N VAL A 139 -6.61 1.55 -20.51
CA VAL A 139 -7.95 1.73 -19.93
C VAL A 139 -8.86 0.63 -20.44
N LEU A 140 -9.68 0.06 -19.53
CA LEU A 140 -10.70 -0.91 -19.89
C LEU A 140 -11.99 -0.17 -20.25
N GLU A 141 -12.56 -0.52 -21.39
CA GLU A 141 -13.86 -0.01 -21.83
C GLU A 141 -14.97 -0.59 -20.95
N SER A 142 -15.94 0.24 -20.57
CA SER A 142 -16.98 -0.15 -19.60
C SER A 142 -18.00 -1.15 -20.16
N ASP A 143 -18.20 -1.14 -21.47
CA ASP A 143 -19.16 -1.95 -22.21
C ASP A 143 -18.62 -3.35 -22.51
N THR A 144 -17.38 -3.44 -22.98
CA THR A 144 -16.75 -4.70 -23.40
C THR A 144 -15.86 -5.32 -22.34
N GLY A 145 -15.33 -4.50 -21.41
CA GLY A 145 -14.28 -4.92 -20.48
C GLY A 145 -12.91 -5.14 -21.15
N GLU A 146 -12.79 -4.85 -22.45
CA GLU A 146 -11.55 -4.98 -23.20
C GLU A 146 -10.68 -3.72 -23.06
N ARG A 147 -9.40 -3.83 -23.43
CA ARG A 147 -8.49 -2.67 -23.39
C ARG A 147 -8.77 -1.76 -24.59
N CYS A 148 -8.91 -0.46 -24.32
CA CYS A 148 -9.06 0.61 -25.31
C CYS A 148 -8.07 0.49 -26.48
N GLY A 149 -6.77 0.26 -26.19
CA GLY A 149 -5.75 0.00 -27.21
C GLY A 149 -5.30 1.22 -28.03
N GLY A 150 -6.02 2.33 -27.94
CA GLY A 150 -5.71 3.60 -28.63
C GLY A 150 -4.29 4.12 -28.39
N ILE A 151 -3.72 4.82 -29.36
CA ILE A 151 -2.34 5.34 -29.28
C ILE A 151 -2.30 6.50 -28.28
N ILE A 152 -1.32 6.46 -27.38
CA ILE A 152 -1.15 7.47 -26.33
C ILE A 152 -0.23 8.60 -26.80
N THR A 153 -0.69 9.83 -26.63
CA THR A 153 0.11 11.05 -26.75
C THR A 153 0.39 11.64 -25.37
N ILE A 154 1.65 11.98 -25.11
CA ILE A 154 2.07 12.62 -23.85
C ILE A 154 1.77 14.11 -23.91
N ILE A 155 0.99 14.60 -22.94
CA ILE A 155 0.62 16.01 -22.82
C ILE A 155 1.63 16.76 -21.93
N GLU A 156 1.92 16.21 -20.75
CA GLU A 156 2.73 16.91 -19.74
C GLU A 156 3.56 15.91 -18.93
N ARG A 157 4.83 16.25 -18.67
CA ARG A 157 5.69 15.55 -17.71
C ARG A 157 5.79 16.39 -16.44
N VAL A 158 5.40 15.80 -15.32
CA VAL A 158 5.41 16.48 -14.03
C VAL A 158 6.52 15.91 -13.16
N GLU A 159 7.40 16.78 -12.69
CA GLU A 159 8.50 16.42 -11.80
C GLU A 159 8.38 17.04 -10.41
N GLY A 160 9.03 16.41 -9.42
CA GLY A 160 9.04 16.85 -8.02
C GLY A 160 7.70 16.73 -7.28
N LYS A 161 6.63 16.28 -7.94
CA LYS A 161 5.27 16.20 -7.38
C LYS A 161 4.74 14.77 -7.40
N ALA A 162 4.05 14.39 -6.33
CA ALA A 162 3.37 13.10 -6.27
C ALA A 162 2.09 13.13 -7.14
N PRO A 163 1.76 12.03 -7.86
CA PRO A 163 0.57 11.97 -8.69
C PRO A 163 -0.70 12.06 -7.84
N LYS A 164 -1.59 12.98 -8.20
CA LYS A 164 -2.91 13.17 -7.58
C LYS A 164 -4.01 12.76 -8.56
N ARG A 165 -5.16 12.32 -8.03
CA ARG A 165 -6.34 12.09 -8.86
C ARG A 165 -6.82 13.42 -9.42
N LYS A 166 -7.23 13.42 -10.68
CA LYS A 166 -7.79 14.58 -11.39
C LYS A 166 -9.12 14.14 -12.01
N ARG A 167 -10.15 14.98 -11.91
CA ARG A 167 -11.47 14.69 -12.49
C ARG A 167 -11.33 14.45 -13.99
N GLY A 168 -11.98 13.40 -14.49
CA GLY A 168 -11.94 13.01 -15.90
C GLY A 168 -10.65 12.29 -16.35
N TYR A 169 -9.70 12.03 -15.43
CA TYR A 169 -8.51 11.25 -15.75
C TYR A 169 -8.55 9.86 -15.13
N HIS A 170 -8.15 8.85 -15.92
CA HIS A 170 -7.86 7.51 -15.45
C HIS A 170 -6.54 7.51 -14.67
N TYR A 171 -6.62 7.08 -13.41
CA TYR A 171 -5.49 7.05 -12.48
C TYR A 171 -4.87 5.65 -12.47
N LEU A 172 -3.81 5.42 -13.27
CA LEU A 172 -3.21 4.10 -13.48
C LEU A 172 -2.28 3.62 -12.35
N PHE A 173 -2.37 4.25 -11.19
CA PHE A 173 -1.65 3.83 -10.00
C PHE A 173 -2.55 2.96 -9.13
N ASN A 174 -1.95 2.04 -8.38
CA ASN A 174 -2.67 1.27 -7.39
C ASN A 174 -3.10 2.15 -6.22
N SER A 175 -4.33 2.64 -6.34
CA SER A 175 -5.04 3.44 -5.35
C SER A 175 -5.11 2.79 -3.98
N ARG A 176 -5.32 1.47 -3.92
CA ARG A 176 -5.44 0.73 -2.66
C ARG A 176 -4.07 0.48 -2.05
N GLY A 177 -3.08 0.13 -2.85
CA GLY A 177 -1.66 0.07 -2.47
C GLY A 177 -1.17 1.39 -1.88
N LYS A 178 -1.56 2.54 -2.47
CA LYS A 178 -1.25 3.87 -1.93
C LYS A 178 -1.85 4.11 -0.54
N THR A 179 -3.12 3.75 -0.35
CA THR A 179 -3.78 3.83 0.96
C THR A 179 -3.15 2.86 1.97
N LEU A 180 -2.80 1.65 1.54
CA LEU A 180 -2.13 0.64 2.36
C LEU A 180 -0.76 1.12 2.83
N ALA A 181 0.04 1.69 1.92
CA ALA A 181 1.31 2.33 2.24
C ALA A 181 1.16 3.38 3.36
N TRP A 182 0.14 4.23 3.29
CA TRP A 182 -0.14 5.19 4.36
C TRP A 182 -0.50 4.50 5.68
N LYS A 183 -1.37 3.48 5.65
CA LYS A 183 -1.75 2.69 6.84
C LYS A 183 -0.54 2.01 7.48
N ILE A 184 0.36 1.43 6.68
CA ILE A 184 1.62 0.84 7.15
C ILE A 184 2.45 1.88 7.88
N GLY A 185 2.60 3.07 7.29
CA GLY A 185 3.36 4.12 7.94
C GLY A 185 2.76 4.54 9.28
N GLN A 186 1.44 4.70 9.35
CA GLN A 186 0.74 5.01 10.61
C GLN A 186 0.95 3.90 11.66
N GLN A 187 0.94 2.62 11.25
CA GLN A 187 1.14 1.52 12.19
C GLN A 187 2.54 1.50 12.77
N PHE A 188 3.59 1.70 11.96
CA PHE A 188 4.95 1.78 12.49
C PHE A 188 5.14 2.92 13.50
N LEU A 189 4.44 4.06 13.33
CA LEU A 189 4.49 5.16 14.30
C LEU A 189 3.79 4.83 15.62
N LYS A 190 2.77 3.97 15.59
CA LYS A 190 2.04 3.53 16.77
C LYS A 190 2.79 2.45 17.56
N GLN A 191 3.71 1.75 16.91
CA GLN A 191 4.58 0.79 17.59
C GLN A 191 5.69 1.51 18.36
N GLY A 192 6.34 0.77 19.27
CA GLY A 192 7.47 1.24 20.08
C GLY A 192 8.72 1.58 19.26
N GLU A 193 9.90 1.35 19.83
CA GLU A 193 11.16 1.64 19.11
C GLU A 193 11.38 0.62 17.98
N ASP A 194 11.43 1.12 16.75
CA ASP A 194 11.66 0.35 15.52
C ASP A 194 12.46 1.19 14.51
N VAL A 195 13.22 0.50 13.64
CA VAL A 195 14.10 1.12 12.64
C VAL A 195 13.34 2.05 11.70
N TYR A 196 12.10 1.72 11.31
CA TYR A 196 11.30 2.56 10.42
C TYR A 196 10.88 3.85 11.13
N ARG A 197 10.51 3.75 12.41
CA ARG A 197 10.16 4.92 13.23
C ARG A 197 11.34 5.88 13.39
N GLN A 198 12.56 5.37 13.54
CA GLN A 198 13.77 6.21 13.57
C GLN A 198 14.00 6.95 12.23
N ILE A 199 13.83 6.25 11.09
CA ILE A 199 13.90 6.86 9.75
C ILE A 199 12.88 8.00 9.62
N TYR A 200 11.66 7.80 10.13
CA TYR A 200 10.63 8.83 10.14
C TYR A 200 11.08 10.08 10.90
N TYR A 201 11.54 9.96 12.15
CA TYR A 201 11.92 11.13 12.95
C TYR A 201 13.12 11.86 12.35
N LYS A 202 14.15 11.12 11.90
CA LYS A 202 15.32 11.68 11.21
C LYS A 202 14.89 12.48 9.97
N GLN A 203 13.97 11.93 9.15
CA GLN A 203 13.48 12.64 7.98
C GLN A 203 12.61 13.86 8.36
N LYS A 204 11.73 13.75 9.36
CA LYS A 204 10.87 14.87 9.78
C LYS A 204 11.71 16.05 10.26
N GLN A 205 12.75 15.77 11.05
CA GLN A 205 13.70 16.79 11.51
C GLN A 205 14.45 17.43 10.33
N LYS A 206 14.94 16.61 9.39
CA LYS A 206 15.62 17.10 8.17
C LYS A 206 14.73 18.03 7.34
N GLU A 207 13.44 17.70 7.17
CA GLU A 207 12.50 18.57 6.44
C GLU A 207 12.29 19.91 7.14
N LYS A 208 12.17 19.91 8.48
CA LYS A 208 12.04 21.15 9.28
C LYS A 208 13.32 21.99 9.28
N GLN A 209 14.49 21.37 9.30
CA GLN A 209 15.76 22.09 9.18
C GLN A 209 15.94 22.72 7.79
N LYS A 210 15.56 21.98 6.74
CA LYS A 210 15.66 22.46 5.35
C LYS A 210 14.69 23.62 5.07
N ASN A 211 13.50 23.57 5.64
CA ASN A 211 12.49 24.61 5.52
C ASN A 211 11.78 24.78 6.87
N PRO A 212 12.22 25.73 7.72
CA PRO A 212 11.61 25.98 9.02
C PRO A 212 10.12 26.33 8.95
N ASP A 213 9.67 26.96 7.86
CA ASP A 213 8.27 27.37 7.65
C ASP A 213 7.38 26.23 7.13
N ILE A 214 7.92 25.01 6.95
CA ILE A 214 7.12 23.87 6.54
C ILE A 214 6.08 23.53 7.62
N SER A 215 4.81 23.39 7.21
CA SER A 215 3.78 22.93 8.13
C SER A 215 4.10 21.54 8.69
N ASP A 216 3.76 21.29 9.95
CA ASP A 216 4.04 20.00 10.59
C ASP A 216 3.40 18.84 9.82
N GLY A 217 2.19 19.06 9.28
CA GLY A 217 1.50 18.10 8.43
C GLY A 217 2.25 17.77 7.14
N HIS A 218 2.87 18.76 6.47
CA HIS A 218 3.70 18.50 5.29
C HIS A 218 4.99 17.76 5.66
N ALA A 219 5.68 18.15 6.72
CA ALA A 219 6.87 17.43 7.21
C ALA A 219 6.53 15.98 7.60
N HIS A 220 5.43 15.77 8.34
CA HIS A 220 4.92 14.45 8.71
C HIS A 220 4.63 13.58 7.48
N ASN A 221 3.92 14.11 6.48
CA ASN A 221 3.58 13.35 5.27
C ASN A 221 4.82 12.99 4.44
N ARG A 222 5.80 13.90 4.32
CA ARG A 222 7.08 13.63 3.63
C ARG A 222 7.89 12.57 4.37
N ALA A 223 7.98 12.65 5.69
CA ALA A 223 8.67 11.69 6.53
C ALA A 223 8.04 10.30 6.49
N LEU A 224 6.70 10.21 6.62
CA LEU A 224 5.96 8.95 6.46
C LEU A 224 6.24 8.33 5.10
N ARG A 225 6.17 9.15 4.07
CA ARG A 225 6.38 8.71 2.70
C ARG A 225 7.80 8.17 2.49
N LYS A 226 8.83 8.81 3.05
CA LYS A 226 10.22 8.31 3.01
C LYS A 226 10.34 6.97 3.75
N MET A 227 9.83 6.89 4.97
CA MET A 227 9.83 5.68 5.78
C MET A 227 9.19 4.49 5.05
N VAL A 228 8.00 4.69 4.49
CA VAL A 228 7.28 3.63 3.77
C VAL A 228 7.99 3.22 2.48
N LYS A 229 8.62 4.17 1.76
CA LYS A 229 9.47 3.81 0.60
C LYS A 229 10.63 2.89 1.01
N ILE A 230 11.27 3.15 2.15
CA ILE A 230 12.34 2.30 2.66
C ILE A 230 11.80 0.92 3.07
N PHE A 231 10.67 0.85 3.79
CA PHE A 231 10.02 -0.43 4.09
C PHE A 231 9.72 -1.24 2.81
N LEU A 232 9.14 -0.61 1.79
CA LEU A 232 8.86 -1.27 0.51
C LEU A 232 10.15 -1.68 -0.23
N SER A 233 11.27 -0.99 -0.02
CA SER A 233 12.56 -1.43 -0.58
C SER A 233 13.08 -2.69 0.09
N HIS A 234 12.97 -2.80 1.41
CA HIS A 234 13.35 -4.03 2.11
C HIS A 234 12.43 -5.18 1.71
N LEU A 235 11.11 -4.95 1.69
CA LEU A 235 10.14 -5.94 1.22
C LEU A 235 10.48 -6.43 -0.20
N TRP A 236 10.80 -5.52 -1.12
CA TRP A 236 11.14 -5.86 -2.49
C TRP A 236 12.41 -6.71 -2.59
N VAL A 237 13.47 -6.36 -1.86
CA VAL A 237 14.71 -7.14 -1.83
C VAL A 237 14.45 -8.53 -1.30
N GLU A 238 13.83 -8.63 -0.13
CA GLU A 238 13.63 -9.91 0.57
C GLU A 238 12.72 -10.84 -0.22
N TRP A 239 11.62 -10.32 -0.76
CA TRP A 239 10.70 -11.12 -1.54
C TRP A 239 11.35 -11.63 -2.83
N ARG A 240 12.10 -10.78 -3.54
CA ARG A 240 12.83 -11.24 -4.73
C ARG A 240 13.92 -12.26 -4.40
N THR A 241 14.66 -12.07 -3.31
CA THR A 241 15.66 -13.05 -2.84
C THR A 241 15.01 -14.40 -2.55
N ILE A 242 13.86 -14.41 -1.86
CA ILE A 242 13.10 -15.63 -1.56
C ILE A 242 12.64 -16.34 -2.85
N GLU A 243 12.24 -15.58 -3.86
CA GLU A 243 11.86 -16.11 -5.17
C GLU A 243 13.05 -16.36 -6.11
N SER A 244 14.29 -16.23 -5.62
CA SER A 244 15.53 -16.38 -6.41
C SER A 244 15.57 -15.48 -7.65
N LEU A 245 14.93 -14.32 -7.57
CA LEU A 245 14.92 -13.31 -8.63
C LEU A 245 16.12 -12.37 -8.49
N PRO A 246 16.62 -11.80 -9.60
CA PRO A 246 17.74 -10.87 -9.53
C PRO A 246 17.35 -9.64 -8.73
N VAL A 247 18.19 -9.33 -7.74
CA VAL A 247 18.13 -8.12 -6.93
C VAL A 247 19.23 -7.19 -7.43
N ARG A 248 18.85 -5.99 -7.86
CA ARG A 248 19.83 -4.93 -8.10
C ARG A 248 20.25 -4.38 -6.75
N GLU A 249 21.54 -4.09 -6.59
CA GLU A 249 22.06 -3.49 -5.37
C GLU A 249 21.17 -2.30 -4.94
N PRO A 250 20.76 -2.23 -3.66
CA PRO A 250 19.72 -1.30 -3.25
C PRO A 250 20.08 0.15 -3.58
N TYR A 251 19.13 0.87 -4.17
CA TYR A 251 19.11 2.33 -4.28
C TYR A 251 19.39 3.06 -2.94
N ALA A 252 19.28 2.35 -1.80
CA ALA A 252 19.64 2.85 -0.48
C ALA A 252 21.16 3.01 -0.26
N MET A 253 22.02 2.23 -0.94
CA MET A 253 23.48 2.36 -0.81
C MET A 253 24.03 3.64 -1.47
N GLU A 254 23.36 4.20 -2.47
CA GLU A 254 23.74 5.48 -3.07
C GLU A 254 23.35 6.72 -2.24
N TYR A 255 22.33 6.63 -1.39
CA TYR A 255 21.84 7.79 -0.60
C TYR A 255 22.22 7.77 0.87
N LEU A 256 22.84 6.68 1.33
CA LEU A 256 23.33 6.53 2.68
C LEU A 256 24.83 6.29 2.57
N GLY A 257 25.62 7.32 2.82
CA GLY A 257 27.01 7.19 3.30
C GLY A 257 27.09 6.53 4.68
N HIS A 258 26.31 5.47 4.88
CA HIS A 258 26.39 4.56 6.01
C HIS A 258 26.85 3.23 5.43
N THR A 259 28.15 3.02 5.46
CA THR A 259 28.78 1.70 5.56
C THR A 259 28.22 1.01 6.80
N SER A 260 27.07 0.38 6.63
CA SER A 260 26.58 -0.68 7.49
C SER A 260 25.49 -1.36 6.71
N LYS A 261 25.80 -2.56 6.20
CA LYS A 261 24.76 -3.56 5.99
C LYS A 261 23.96 -3.58 7.29
N ILE A 262 22.73 -3.09 7.27
CA ILE A 262 21.82 -3.27 8.41
C ILE A 262 21.44 -4.75 8.37
N VAL A 263 22.35 -5.58 8.88
CA VAL A 263 22.06 -6.95 9.25
C VAL A 263 21.14 -6.82 10.45
N ASN A 264 19.84 -6.98 10.21
CA ASN A 264 18.88 -7.13 11.27
C ASN A 264 19.14 -8.52 11.86
N GLN A 265 20.04 -8.60 12.84
CA GLN A 265 20.26 -9.82 13.61
C GLN A 265 18.97 -10.09 14.38
N GLY A 266 18.09 -10.87 13.75
CA GLY A 266 16.99 -11.52 14.45
C GLY A 266 17.60 -12.30 15.60
N ALA A 267 17.19 -11.95 16.81
CA ALA A 267 17.54 -12.67 18.02
C ALA A 267 17.18 -14.15 17.82
N ARG A 268 18.22 -14.96 17.57
CA ARG A 268 18.19 -16.40 17.77
C ARG A 268 18.63 -16.63 19.21
N SER A 269 17.68 -16.95 20.06
CA SER A 269 17.82 -17.78 21.26
C SER A 269 16.43 -18.23 21.67
#